data_AF-A0AAE7TGS8-F1
#
_entry.id   AF-A0AAE7TGS8-F1
#
_cell.length_a   1.000
_cell.length_b   1.000
_cell.length_c   1.000
_cell.angle_alpha   90.00
_cell.angle_beta   90.00
_cell.angle_gamma   90.00
#
_symmetry.space_group_name_H-M   'P 1'
#
loop_
_entity.id
_entity.type
_entity.pdbx_description
1 polymer ?
#
loop_
_entity_poly.entity_id
_entity_poly.type
_entity_poly.pdbx_seq_one_letter_code
_entity_poly.pdbx_strand_id
1 'polypeptide(L)' 'MGVLPSQKQIECRAYRLWEQAGMPKGRDQEFYLEAERQLKKELLRDDPSVE' A
#
# COMPACT_ATOMS: atom_id res chain seq x y z
N MET A 1 1.79 10.68 -16.18
CA MET A 1 1.04 9.43 -15.93
C MET A 1 0.66 9.45 -14.46
N GLY A 2 -0.61 9.20 -14.11
CA GLY A 2 -1.02 9.18 -12.70
C GLY A 2 -0.26 8.08 -11.95
N VAL A 3 0.50 8.47 -10.92
CA VAL A 3 1.26 7.57 -10.05
C VAL A 3 0.30 6.82 -9.13
N LEU A 4 -0.34 5.79 -9.66
CA LEU A 4 -1.13 4.85 -8.90
C LEU A 4 -0.28 3.62 -8.60
N PRO A 5 -0.27 3.11 -7.36
CA PRO A 5 0.43 1.88 -7.05
C PRO A 5 -0.19 0.72 -7.82
N SER A 6 0.66 -0.10 -8.44
CA SER A 6 0.21 -1.33 -9.10
C SER A 6 -0.29 -2.34 -8.06
N GLN A 7 -1.27 -3.18 -8.43
CA GLN A 7 -1.81 -4.22 -7.55
C GLN A 7 -0.72 -5.04 -6.86
N LYS A 8 0.33 -5.46 -7.57
CA LYS A 8 1.47 -6.17 -6.98
C LYS A 8 2.15 -5.43 -5.82
N GLN A 9 2.29 -4.10 -5.91
CA GLN A 9 2.89 -3.33 -4.82
C GLN A 9 1.98 -3.31 -3.60
N ILE A 10 0.68 -3.12 -3.83
CA ILE A 10 -0.34 -3.15 -2.78
C ILE A 10 -0.35 -4.52 -2.11
N GLU A 11 -0.36 -5.61 -2.88
CA GLU A 11 -0.31 -6.98 -2.38
C GLU A 11 0.94 -7.25 -1.54
N CYS A 12 2.14 -6.90 -2.04
CA CYS A 12 3.37 -7.08 -1.28
C CYS A 12 3.37 -6.31 0.05
N ARG A 13 2.86 -5.06 0.04
CA ARG A 13 2.83 -4.21 1.22
C ARG A 13 1.78 -4.68 2.23
N ALA A 14 0.60 -5.07 1.74
CA ALA A 14 -0.47 -5.64 2.54
C ALA A 14 -0.06 -6.97 3.17
N TYR A 15 0.56 -7.87 2.40
CA TYR A 15 1.05 -9.15 2.87
C TYR A 15 2.09 -8.97 3.98
N ARG A 16 3.04 -8.05 3.80
CA ARG A 16 4.04 -7.73 4.83
C ARG A 16 3.42 -7.20 6.13
N LEU A 17 2.43 -6.30 6.02
CA LEU A 17 1.68 -5.79 7.17
C LEU A 17 0.90 -6.92 7.86
N TRP A 18 0.28 -7.80 7.07
CA TRP A 18 -0.49 -8.94 7.55
C TRP A 18 0.40 -9.98 8.26
N GLU A 19 1.59 -10.28 7.74
CA GLU A 19 2.56 -11.14 8.40
C GLU A 19 3.07 -10.53 9.72
N GLN A 20 3.40 -9.24 9.74
CA GLN A 20 3.82 -8.54 10.96
C GLN A 20 2.72 -8.49 12.02
N ALA A 21 1.46 -8.45 11.60
CA ALA A 21 0.29 -8.48 12.50
C ALA A 21 -0.04 -9.89 13.01
N GLY A 22 0.69 -10.93 12.58
CA GLY A 22 0.45 -12.32 12.99
C GLY A 22 -0.62 -13.05 12.18
N MET A 23 -0.86 -12.63 10.94
CA MET A 23 -1.75 -13.28 9.98
C MET A 23 -3.21 -13.44 10.48
N PRO A 24 -3.86 -12.36 10.97
CA PRO A 24 -5.27 -12.44 11.36
C PRO A 24 -6.14 -12.85 10.16
N LYS A 25 -6.89 -13.95 10.30
CA LYS A 25 -7.84 -14.42 9.29
C LYS A 25 -8.99 -13.41 9.12
N GLY A 26 -9.26 -12.99 7.89
CA GLY A 26 -10.37 -12.10 7.55
C GLY A 26 -10.06 -10.60 7.68
N ARG A 27 -8.81 -10.22 7.95
CA ARG A 27 -8.36 -8.81 7.93
C ARG A 27 -7.46 -8.48 6.75
N ASP A 28 -7.18 -9.44 5.87
CA ASP A 28 -6.40 -9.27 4.64
C ASP A 28 -6.90 -8.09 3.79
N GLN A 29 -8.22 -7.93 3.65
CA GLN A 29 -8.82 -6.82 2.93
C GLN A 29 -8.59 -5.45 3.59
N GLU A 30 -8.57 -5.37 4.93
CA GLU A 30 -8.21 -4.13 5.64
C GLU A 30 -6.75 -3.76 5.39
N PHE A 31 -5.84 -4.74 5.47
CA PHE A 31 -4.42 -4.50 5.18
C PHE A 31 -4.17 -4.14 3.72
N TYR A 32 -4.96 -4.69 2.78
CA TYR A 32 -4.91 -4.33 1.37
C TYR A 32 -5.27 -2.86 1.12
N LEU A 33 -6.39 -2.41 1.71
CA LEU A 33 -6.85 -1.03 1.61
C LEU A 33 -5.88 -0.06 2.30
N GLU A 34 -5.35 -0.43 3.46
CA GLU A 34 -4.31 0.32 4.18
C GLU A 34 -3.04 0.48 3.32
N ALA A 35 -2.56 -0.62 2.74
CA ALA A 35 -1.39 -0.65 1.86
C ALA A 35 -1.57 0.22 0.61
N GLU A 36 -2.72 0.14 -0.06
CA GLU A 36 -3.04 0.98 -1.22
C GLU A 36 -2.96 2.45 -0.84
N ARG A 37 -3.58 2.83 0.28
CA ARG A 37 -3.66 4.21 0.72
C ARG A 37 -2.30 4.78 1.13
N GLN A 38 -1.45 3.96 1.76
CA GLN A 38 -0.07 4.35 2.08
C GLN A 38 0.78 4.51 0.82
N LEU A 39 0.78 3.52 -0.07
CA LEU A 39 1.55 3.58 -1.31
C LEU A 39 1.11 4.75 -2.18
N LYS A 40 -0.19 4.98 -2.31
CA LYS A 40 -0.73 6.13 -3.06
C LYS A 40 -0.30 7.46 -2.45
N LYS A 41 -0.20 7.56 -1.12
CA LYS A 41 0.35 8.76 -0.44
C LYS A 41 1.85 8.91 -0.67
N GLU A 42 2.62 7.82 -0.60
CA GLU A 42 4.06 7.84 -0.87
C GLU A 42 4.33 8.28 -2.31
N LEU A 43 3.69 7.63 -3.29
CA LEU A 43 3.77 7.96 -4.71
C LEU A 43 3.32 9.40 -5.03
N LEU A 44 2.29 9.90 -4.35
CA LEU A 44 1.84 11.29 -4.50
C LEU A 44 2.80 12.30 -3.86
N ARG A 45 3.52 11.89 -2.80
CA ARG A 45 4.48 12.75 -2.07
C ARG A 45 5.86 12.75 -2.71
N ASP A 46 6.23 11.67 -3.39
CA ASP A 46 7.46 11.53 -4.18
C ASP A 46 7.35 12.18 -5.57
N ASP A 47 6.37 13.07 -5.80
CA ASP A 47 6.37 13.95 -6.96
C ASP A 47 7.30 15.15 -6.64
N PRO A 48 8.53 15.21 -7.19
CA PRO A 48 9.44 16.34 -6.98
C PRO A 48 9.01 17.61 -7.73
N SER A 49 7.81 17.71 -8.30
CA SER A 49 7.40 18.89 -9.08
C SER A 49 7.00 20.09 -8.21
N VAL A 50 7.29 20.05 -6.90
CA VAL A 50 7.30 21.22 -6.01
C VAL A 50 8.72 21.58 -5.57
N GLU A 51 9.63 21.82 -6.51
CA GLU A 51 10.53 23.00 -6.49
C GLU A 51 11.28 23.16 -7.83
#